data_AF-A0A535KF16-F1
#
_entry.id   AF-A0A535KF16-F1
#
_cell.length_a   1.000
_cell.length_b   1.000
_cell.length_c   1.000
_cell.angle_alpha   90.00
_cell.angle_beta   90.00
_cell.angle_gamma   90.00
#
_symmetry.space_group_name_H-M   'P 1'
#
loop_
_entity.id
_entity.type
_entity.pdbx_description
1 polymer ?
#
loop_
_entity_poly.entity_id
_entity_poly.type
_entity_poly.pdbx_seq_one_letter_code
_entity_poly.pdbx_strand_id
1 'polypeptide(L)'
;MTEITPAASIAETLISARLLMLQSKRLILATLERRMRQRPLDELRGRVEEMRMETENAQHGYSTSMLRWGSPETPDYWPVAYRRLVEMAERLSAKLRRSAPDLPPAERYQLAAEVEMLEVLVDGWRDSIRA
;
A
#
# COMPACT_ATOMS: atom_id res chain seq x y z
N MET A 1 -0.95 5.80 -43.01
CA MET A 1 -1.54 4.80 -42.09
C MET A 1 -1.62 5.46 -40.74
N THR A 2 -2.78 5.99 -40.39
CA THR A 2 -3.04 6.66 -39.12
C THR A 2 -3.16 5.57 -38.05
N GLU A 3 -2.16 5.47 -37.18
CA GLU A 3 -2.24 4.61 -36.00
C GLU A 3 -3.39 5.13 -35.12
N ILE A 4 -4.49 4.37 -35.11
CA ILE A 4 -5.57 4.59 -34.16
C ILE A 4 -5.02 4.10 -32.84
N THR A 5 -4.52 5.03 -32.00
CA THR A 5 -4.25 4.75 -30.59
C THR A 5 -5.53 4.12 -30.03
N PRO A 6 -5.52 2.86 -29.54
CA PRO A 6 -6.71 2.27 -28.99
C PRO A 6 -7.19 3.17 -27.85
N ALA A 7 -8.48 3.52 -27.88
CA ALA A 7 -9.07 4.32 -26.81
C ALA A 7 -8.83 3.58 -25.49
N ALA A 8 -8.14 4.24 -24.56
CA ALA A 8 -7.89 3.67 -23.25
C ALA A 8 -9.22 3.20 -22.64
N SER A 9 -9.23 2.00 -22.09
CA SER A 9 -10.44 1.46 -21.49
C SER A 9 -10.91 2.37 -20.33
N ILE A 10 -12.20 2.35 -20.01
CA ILE A 10 -12.75 3.09 -18.86
C ILE A 10 -11.97 2.72 -17.57
N ALA A 11 -11.57 1.45 -17.45
CA ALA A 11 -10.73 0.96 -16.37
C ALA A 11 -9.35 1.63 -16.31
N GLU A 12 -8.63 1.69 -17.43
CA GLU A 12 -7.32 2.35 -17.51
C GLU A 12 -7.41 3.84 -17.19
N THR A 13 -8.48 4.49 -17.66
CA THR A 13 -8.75 5.90 -17.37
C THR A 13 -8.98 6.12 -15.88
N LEU A 14 -9.77 5.26 -15.23
CA LEU A 14 -10.03 5.33 -13.79
C LEU A 14 -8.78 5.05 -12.93
N ILE A 15 -7.95 4.09 -13.34
CA ILE A 15 -6.69 3.78 -12.66
C ILE A 15 -5.74 4.97 -12.78
N SER A 16 -5.60 5.54 -13.98
CA SER A 16 -4.74 6.69 -14.26
C SER A 16 -5.19 7.93 -13.47
N ALA A 17 -6.49 8.23 -13.45
CA ALA A 17 -7.04 9.35 -12.68
C ALA A 17 -6.75 9.20 -11.18
N ARG A 18 -6.87 8.00 -10.62
CA ARG A 18 -6.53 7.73 -9.21
C ARG A 18 -5.03 7.85 -8.93
N LEU A 19 -4.18 7.42 -9.87
CA LEU A 19 -2.74 7.60 -9.77
C LEU A 19 -2.36 9.08 -9.73
N LEU A 20 -2.94 9.89 -10.63
CA LEU A 20 -2.71 11.33 -10.65
C LEU A 20 -3.16 12.02 -9.35
N MET A 21 -4.32 11.62 -8.82
CA MET A 21 -4.79 12.13 -7.52
C MET A 21 -3.84 11.78 -6.37
N LEU A 22 -3.35 10.53 -6.32
CA LEU A 22 -2.34 10.10 -5.35
C LEU A 22 -1.04 10.91 -5.48
N GLN A 23 -0.53 11.09 -6.70
CA GLN A 23 0.69 11.85 -6.96
C GLN A 23 0.55 13.33 -6.53
N SER A 24 -0.60 13.94 -6.82
CA SER A 24 -0.93 15.30 -6.38
C SER A 24 -0.89 15.43 -4.85
N LYS A 25 -1.55 14.51 -4.12
CA LYS A 25 -1.55 14.52 -2.65
C LYS A 25 -0.16 14.32 -2.06
N ARG A 26 0.64 13.41 -2.62
CA ARG A 26 2.05 13.22 -2.21
C ARG A 26 2.88 14.48 -2.35
N LEU A 27 2.71 15.23 -3.44
CA LEU A 27 3.41 16.49 -3.66
C LEU A 27 3.01 17.55 -2.63
N ILE A 28 1.71 17.64 -2.32
CA ILE A 28 1.19 18.55 -1.28
C ILE A 28 1.76 18.16 0.09
N LEU A 29 1.71 16.88 0.45
CA LEU A 29 2.26 16.37 1.71
C LEU A 29 3.75 16.71 1.85
N ALA A 30 4.57 16.40 0.84
CA ALA A 30 5.99 16.70 0.85
C ALA A 30 6.27 18.20 1.04
N THR A 31 5.42 19.06 0.45
CA THR A 31 5.51 20.51 0.61
C THR A 31 5.17 20.94 2.04
N LEU A 32 4.12 20.38 2.64
CA LEU A 32 3.74 20.67 4.03
C LEU A 32 4.81 20.20 5.02
N GLU A 33 5.33 18.99 4.84
CA GLU A 33 6.40 18.44 5.68
C GLU A 33 7.68 19.28 5.58
N ARG A 34 8.05 19.75 4.38
CA ARG A 34 9.18 20.66 4.20
C ARG A 34 8.97 21.97 4.96
N ARG A 35 7.78 22.58 4.88
CA ARG A 35 7.46 23.81 5.61
C ARG A 35 7.52 23.60 7.13
N MET A 36 7.03 22.46 7.61
CA MET A 36 7.04 22.12 9.03
C MET A 36 8.46 22.01 9.59
N ARG A 37 9.40 21.45 8.81
CA ARG A 37 10.82 21.41 9.19
C ARG A 37 11.45 22.79 9.26
N GLN A 38 11.00 23.74 8.44
CA GLN A 38 11.52 25.11 8.41
C GLN A 38 10.93 26.00 9.51
N ARG A 39 9.66 25.79 9.85
CA ARG A 39 8.98 26.54 10.92
C ARG A 39 7.91 25.65 11.56
N PRO A 40 8.18 25.07 12.75
CA PRO A 40 7.21 24.23 13.44
C PRO A 40 6.11 25.13 14.04
N LEU A 41 4.99 25.20 13.33
CA LEU A 41 3.74 25.80 13.83
C LEU A 41 2.78 24.66 14.16
N ASP A 42 2.12 24.70 15.31
CA ASP A 42 1.23 23.60 15.74
C ASP A 42 0.05 23.39 14.78
N GLU A 43 -0.49 24.45 14.18
CA GLU A 43 -1.50 24.39 13.12
C GLU A 43 -1.02 23.63 11.87
N LEU A 44 0.28 23.68 11.57
CA LEU A 44 0.88 22.98 10.44
C LEU A 44 1.01 21.48 10.72
N ARG A 45 1.18 21.08 12.00
CA ARG A 45 1.22 19.67 12.39
C ARG A 45 -0.11 18.99 12.11
N GLY A 46 -1.23 19.59 12.52
CA GLY A 46 -2.56 19.04 12.25
C GLY A 46 -2.83 18.84 10.76
N ARG A 47 -2.45 19.83 9.93
CA ARG A 47 -2.59 19.75 8.46
C ARG A 47 -1.70 18.68 7.82
N VAL A 48 -0.49 18.47 8.35
CA VAL A 48 0.40 17.39 7.90
C VAL A 48 -0.25 16.03 8.18
N GLU A 49 -0.77 15.81 9.40
CA GLU A 49 -1.41 14.53 9.73
C GLU A 49 -2.69 14.28 8.92
N GLU A 50 -3.52 15.31 8.71
CA GLU A 50 -4.68 15.22 7.81
C GLU A 50 -4.26 14.83 6.39
N MET A 51 -3.24 15.49 5.84
CA MET A 51 -2.74 15.19 4.50
C MET A 51 -2.09 13.80 4.40
N ARG A 52 -1.50 13.29 5.48
CA ARG A 52 -1.02 11.89 5.54
C ARG A 52 -2.18 10.92 5.41
N MET A 53 -3.24 11.08 6.20
CA MET A 53 -4.44 10.25 6.10
C MET A 53 -5.08 10.33 4.71
N GLU A 54 -5.17 11.53 4.12
CA GLU A 54 -5.68 11.69 2.75
C GLU A 54 -4.81 10.97 1.71
N THR A 55 -3.48 11.02 1.87
CA THR A 55 -2.53 10.36 0.97
C THR A 55 -2.63 8.84 1.10
N GLU A 56 -2.76 8.32 2.32
CA GLU A 56 -3.00 6.90 2.59
C GLU A 56 -4.31 6.42 1.98
N ASN A 57 -5.40 7.19 2.13
CA ASN A 57 -6.68 6.89 1.52
C ASN A 57 -6.60 6.88 -0.01
N ALA A 58 -5.90 7.84 -0.62
CA ALA A 58 -5.70 7.87 -2.07
C ALA A 58 -4.84 6.69 -2.56
N GLN A 59 -3.80 6.33 -1.82
CA GLN A 59 -2.99 5.14 -2.11
C GLN A 59 -3.85 3.88 -2.06
N HIS A 60 -4.68 3.73 -1.03
CA HIS A 60 -5.59 2.60 -0.90
C HIS A 60 -6.59 2.53 -2.07
N GLY A 61 -7.16 3.68 -2.47
CA GLY A 61 -8.08 3.77 -3.60
C GLY A 61 -7.44 3.41 -4.94
N TYR A 62 -6.21 3.90 -5.19
CA TYR A 62 -5.43 3.52 -6.37
C TYR A 62 -5.12 2.02 -6.37
N SER A 63 -4.57 1.49 -5.28
CA SER A 63 -4.21 0.08 -5.16
C SER A 63 -5.41 -0.85 -5.37
N THR A 64 -6.56 -0.52 -4.76
CA THR A 64 -7.80 -1.30 -4.94
C THR A 64 -8.25 -1.31 -6.39
N SER A 65 -8.11 -0.18 -7.09
CA SER A 65 -8.51 -0.08 -8.49
C SER A 65 -7.56 -0.84 -9.42
N MET A 66 -6.25 -0.75 -9.16
CA MET A 66 -5.23 -1.49 -9.90
C MET A 66 -5.41 -3.00 -9.73
N LEU A 67 -5.71 -3.49 -8.53
CA LEU A 67 -5.93 -4.93 -8.31
C LEU A 67 -7.23 -5.43 -8.92
N ARG A 68 -8.26 -4.58 -8.97
CA ARG A 68 -9.57 -4.96 -9.48
C ARG A 68 -9.66 -4.93 -11.01
N TRP A 69 -9.00 -3.96 -11.63
CA TRP A 69 -9.16 -3.69 -13.07
C TRP A 69 -7.84 -3.57 -13.84
N GLY A 70 -6.69 -3.60 -13.18
CA GLY A 70 -5.39 -3.61 -13.82
C GLY A 70 -5.06 -4.98 -14.41
N SER A 71 -3.97 -5.04 -15.17
CA SER A 71 -3.48 -6.26 -15.80
C SER A 71 -2.12 -6.65 -15.24
N PRO A 72 -1.86 -7.95 -14.96
CA PRO A 72 -0.53 -8.44 -14.61
C PRO A 72 0.54 -8.21 -15.68
N GLU A 73 0.14 -7.88 -16.91
CA GLU A 73 1.04 -7.52 -18.01
C GLU A 73 1.58 -6.09 -17.88
N THR A 74 0.97 -5.23 -17.05
CA THR A 74 1.47 -3.88 -16.82
C THR A 74 2.49 -3.84 -15.68
N PRO A 75 3.62 -3.13 -15.83
CA PRO A 75 4.67 -3.09 -14.79
C PRO A 75 4.17 -2.60 -13.43
N ASP A 76 3.20 -1.68 -13.40
CA ASP A 76 2.68 -1.09 -12.16
C ASP A 76 1.81 -2.05 -11.34
N TYR A 77 1.35 -3.17 -11.92
CA TYR A 77 0.46 -4.10 -11.24
C TYR A 77 1.15 -4.85 -10.10
N TRP A 78 2.32 -5.45 -10.37
CA TRP A 78 3.02 -6.31 -9.42
C TRP A 78 3.46 -5.60 -8.13
N PRO A 79 4.03 -4.38 -8.19
CA PRO A 79 4.36 -3.63 -6.97
C PRO A 79 3.13 -3.39 -6.07
N VAL A 80 1.95 -3.17 -6.67
CA VAL A 80 0.70 -3.02 -5.92
C VAL A 80 0.24 -4.37 -5.33
N ALA A 81 0.32 -5.45 -6.10
CA ALA A 81 -0.05 -6.80 -5.67
C ALA A 81 0.83 -7.27 -4.50
N TYR A 82 2.15 -7.17 -4.62
CA TYR A 82 3.08 -7.55 -3.55
C TYR A 82 2.87 -6.71 -2.30
N ARG A 83 2.69 -5.39 -2.43
CA ARG A 83 2.37 -4.54 -1.27
C ARG A 83 1.10 -5.00 -0.57
N ARG A 84 0.07 -5.40 -1.32
CA ARG A 84 -1.18 -5.88 -0.74
C ARG A 84 -1.00 -7.21 0.00
N LEU A 85 -0.19 -8.12 -0.55
CA LEU A 85 0.15 -9.39 0.11
C LEU A 85 0.89 -9.13 1.43
N VAL A 86 1.88 -8.23 1.43
CA VAL A 86 2.59 -7.79 2.64
C VAL A 86 1.62 -7.27 3.69
N GLU A 87 0.76 -6.31 3.35
CA GLU A 87 -0.23 -5.75 4.29
C GLU A 87 -1.16 -6.82 4.88
N MET A 88 -1.60 -7.78 4.07
CA MET A 88 -2.49 -8.85 4.50
C MET A 88 -1.77 -9.83 5.45
N ALA A 89 -0.54 -10.22 5.11
CA ALA A 89 0.26 -11.11 5.95
C ALA A 89 0.63 -10.45 7.27
N GLU A 90 1.05 -9.18 7.29
CA GLU A 90 1.33 -8.45 8.54
C GLU A 90 0.10 -8.39 9.46
N ARG A 91 -1.09 -8.12 8.91
CA ARG A 91 -2.34 -8.12 9.67
C ARG A 91 -2.68 -9.51 10.20
N LEU A 92 -2.44 -10.56 9.42
CA LEU A 92 -2.68 -11.94 9.82
C LEU A 92 -1.72 -12.34 10.94
N SER A 93 -0.41 -12.10 10.78
CA SER A 93 0.60 -12.34 11.81
C SER A 93 0.28 -11.60 13.11
N ALA A 94 -0.16 -10.35 13.04
CA ALA A 94 -0.57 -9.58 14.22
C ALA A 94 -1.84 -10.14 14.90
N LYS A 95 -2.77 -10.76 14.14
CA LYS A 95 -3.93 -11.45 14.72
C LYS A 95 -3.52 -12.74 15.40
N LEU A 96 -2.72 -13.58 14.73
CA LEU A 96 -2.22 -14.85 15.27
C LEU A 96 -1.43 -14.63 16.57
N ARG A 97 -0.52 -13.65 16.59
CA ARG A 97 0.24 -13.29 17.79
C ARG A 97 -0.65 -12.88 18.96
N ARG A 98 -1.74 -12.18 18.70
CA ARG A 98 -2.69 -11.76 19.74
C ARG A 98 -3.51 -12.92 20.30
N SER A 99 -3.79 -13.96 19.52
CA SER A 99 -4.51 -15.15 19.98
C SER A 99 -3.60 -16.18 20.66
N ALA A 100 -2.28 -16.12 20.44
CA ALA A 100 -1.33 -17.09 20.97
C ALA A 100 -1.39 -17.31 22.50
N PRO A 101 -1.59 -16.28 23.36
CA PRO A 101 -1.65 -16.48 24.81
C PRO A 101 -2.80 -17.41 25.26
N ASP A 102 -3.89 -17.47 24.50
CA ASP A 102 -5.08 -18.23 24.85
C ASP A 102 -5.01 -19.71 24.46
N LEU A 103 -3.98 -20.11 23.71
CA LEU A 103 -3.83 -21.47 23.20
C LEU A 103 -3.02 -22.39 24.13
N PRO A 104 -3.24 -23.70 24.11
CA PRO A 104 -2.36 -24.69 24.72
C PRO A 104 -0.92 -24.62 24.18
N PRO A 105 0.11 -25.01 24.96
CA PRO A 105 1.51 -24.88 24.55
C PRO A 105 1.85 -25.51 23.19
N ALA A 106 1.30 -26.68 22.86
CA ALA A 106 1.55 -27.35 21.58
C ALA A 106 1.05 -26.52 20.38
N GLU A 107 -0.15 -25.93 20.50
CA GLU A 107 -0.75 -25.08 19.47
C GLU A 107 -0.01 -23.75 19.34
N ARG A 108 0.56 -23.21 20.43
CA ARG A 108 1.41 -22.01 20.38
C ARG A 108 2.65 -22.22 19.51
N TYR A 109 3.28 -23.39 19.58
CA TYR A 109 4.45 -23.69 18.74
C TYR A 109 4.09 -23.77 17.26
N GLN A 110 2.96 -24.41 16.94
CA GLN A 110 2.48 -24.46 15.57
C GLN A 110 2.15 -23.06 15.03
N LEU A 111 1.43 -22.25 15.81
CA LEU A 111 1.11 -20.87 15.44
C LEU A 111 2.37 -20.01 15.28
N ALA A 112 3.40 -20.22 16.11
CA ALA A 112 4.67 -19.51 15.96
C ALA A 112 5.35 -19.84 14.62
N ALA A 113 5.35 -21.11 14.20
CA ALA A 113 5.87 -21.50 12.90
C ALA A 113 5.08 -20.90 11.73
N GLU A 114 3.75 -20.83 11.83
CA GLU A 114 2.91 -20.16 10.83
C GLU A 114 3.21 -18.66 10.72
N VAL A 115 3.40 -17.99 11.86
CA VAL A 115 3.79 -16.58 11.91
C VAL A 115 5.17 -16.37 11.28
N GLU A 116 6.15 -17.21 11.59
CA GLU A 116 7.49 -17.16 11.02
C GLU A 116 7.45 -17.34 9.49
N MET A 117 6.68 -18.31 8.99
CA MET A 117 6.48 -18.51 7.55
C MET A 117 5.89 -17.26 6.87
N LEU A 118 4.90 -16.61 7.50
CA LEU A 118 4.33 -15.37 6.97
C LEU A 118 5.37 -14.23 6.93
N GLU A 119 6.28 -14.15 7.89
CA GLU A 119 7.34 -13.15 7.91
C GLU A 119 8.37 -13.37 6.80
N VAL A 120 8.75 -14.62 6.55
CA VAL A 120 9.62 -14.98 5.40
C VAL A 120 8.96 -14.57 4.07
N LEU A 121 7.65 -14.83 3.91
CA LEU A 121 6.91 -14.41 2.72
C LEU A 121 6.86 -12.88 2.58
N VAL A 122 6.63 -12.17 3.67
CA VAL A 122 6.63 -10.70 3.70
C VAL A 122 7.96 -10.14 3.21
N ASP A 123 9.08 -10.69 3.68
CA ASP A 123 10.41 -10.25 3.26
C ASP A 123 10.66 -10.56 1.77
N GLY A 124 10.29 -11.75 1.30
CA GLY A 124 10.38 -12.11 -0.12
C GLY A 124 9.55 -11.20 -1.05
N TRP A 125 8.35 -10.81 -0.62
CA TRP A 125 7.53 -9.86 -1.39
C TRP A 125 8.07 -8.43 -1.32
N ARG A 126 8.63 -8.00 -0.19
CA ARG A 126 9.28 -6.68 -0.08
C ARG A 126 10.50 -6.57 -1.00
N ASP A 127 11.28 -7.64 -1.11
CA ASP A 127 12.43 -7.68 -2.01
C ASP A 127 11.98 -7.66 -3.48
N SER A 128 10.89 -8.37 -3.82
CA SER A 128 10.27 -8.32 -5.15
C SER A 128 9.76 -6.92 -5.55
N ILE A 129 9.47 -6.03 -4.58
CA ILE A 129 9.08 -4.64 -4.87
C ILE A 129 10.30 -3.74 -5.16
N ARG A 130 11.48 -4.09 -4.64
CA ARG A 130 12.71 -3.29 -4.73
C ARG A 130 13.60 -3.66 -5.92
N ALA A 131 13.48 -4.89 -6.42
CA ALA A 131 14.15 -5.40 -7.61
C ALA A 131 13.59 -4.77 -8.90
#